data_AF-A0A2G9V357-F1
#
_entry.id   AF-A0A2G9V357-F1
#
_cell.length_a   1.000
_cell.length_b   1.000
_cell.length_c   1.000
_cell.angle_alpha   90.00
_cell.angle_beta   90.00
_cell.angle_gamma   90.00
#
_symmetry.space_group_name_H-M   'P 1'
#
loop_
_entity.id
_entity.type
_entity.pdbx_description
1 polymer ?
#
loop_
_entity_poly.entity_id
_entity_poly.type
_entity_poly.pdbx_seq_one_letter_code
_entity_poly.pdbx_strand_id
1 'polypeptide(L)'
;MNANSVLPPIVKFHHLTSLLKGEASAAVAGYDHTAENYENAVRTLRETYYRPQLIRAQSSTRLQQMKPANTSALHQRTTLAQTKSLWLQLQKHGDHEDNIFVMRFIRHKFLQRTLVEHVGNLETADLVPWMVPQLLDGLDRAIQMFEVIADTPDHPPAYSRH
;
A
#
# COMPACT_ATOMS: atom_id res chain seq x y z
N MET A 1 18.88 9.89 7.86
CA MET A 1 18.63 11.35 7.85
C MET A 1 18.57 11.78 6.38
N ASN A 2 17.38 12.10 5.87
CA ASN A 2 17.18 12.36 4.45
C ASN A 2 17.52 13.84 4.16
N ALA A 3 18.48 14.11 3.28
CA ALA A 3 19.01 15.45 2.96
C ALA A 3 18.01 16.44 2.33
N ASN A 4 16.70 16.14 2.34
CA ASN A 4 15.66 16.95 1.71
C ASN A 4 15.03 18.01 2.62
N SER A 5 15.39 18.07 3.91
CA SER A 5 14.84 19.02 4.87
C SER A 5 15.61 20.35 4.97
N VAL A 6 16.74 20.52 4.28
CA VAL A 6 17.70 21.62 4.55
C VAL A 6 17.79 22.66 3.42
N LEU A 7 17.15 22.45 2.27
CA LEU A 7 17.26 23.40 1.16
C LEU A 7 16.34 24.63 1.36
N PRO A 8 16.85 25.86 1.20
CA PRO A 8 16.03 27.06 1.18
C PRO A 8 14.92 26.97 0.11
N PRO A 9 13.72 27.52 0.35
CA PRO A 9 12.61 27.46 -0.60
C PRO A 9 12.95 27.96 -2.00
N ILE A 10 13.79 29.00 -2.11
CA ILE A 10 14.28 29.51 -3.41
C ILE A 10 15.09 28.45 -4.17
N VAL A 11 15.96 27.71 -3.48
CA VAL A 11 16.74 26.62 -4.10
C VAL A 11 15.82 25.48 -4.53
N LYS A 12 14.81 25.16 -3.70
CA LYS A 12 13.77 24.19 -4.07
C LYS A 12 12.97 24.66 -5.28
N PHE A 13 12.74 25.96 -5.42
CA PHE A 13 11.99 26.49 -6.55
C PHE A 13 12.79 26.41 -7.85
N HIS A 14 14.06 26.83 -7.84
CA HIS A 14 14.94 26.64 -9.00
C HIS A 14 15.07 25.16 -9.40
N HIS A 15 15.18 24.26 -8.42
CA HIS A 15 15.21 22.83 -8.72
C HIS A 15 13.89 22.34 -9.32
N LEU A 16 12.76 22.75 -8.75
CA LEU A 16 11.43 22.42 -9.26
C LEU A 16 11.28 22.88 -10.73
N THR A 17 11.57 24.15 -11.04
CA THR A 17 11.41 24.69 -12.40
C THR A 17 12.30 23.97 -13.41
N SER A 18 13.51 23.55 -13.02
CA SER A 18 14.40 22.75 -13.88
C SER A 18 13.86 21.37 -14.27
N LEU A 19 12.93 20.81 -13.49
CA LEU A 19 12.32 19.51 -13.72
C LEU A 19 11.02 19.59 -14.53
N LEU A 20 10.38 20.76 -14.57
CA LEU A 20 9.13 20.96 -15.30
C LEU A 20 9.38 21.09 -16.80
N LYS A 21 8.43 20.58 -17.59
CA LYS A 21 8.48 20.59 -19.06
C LYS A 21 7.09 20.88 -19.61
N GLY A 22 7.05 21.45 -20.82
CA GLY A 22 5.79 21.74 -21.53
C GLY A 22 4.82 22.57 -20.68
N GLU A 23 3.55 22.15 -20.66
CA GLU A 23 2.46 22.84 -19.95
C GLU A 23 2.73 23.04 -18.45
N ALA A 24 3.40 22.10 -17.78
CA ALA A 24 3.68 22.24 -16.36
C ALA A 24 4.72 23.34 -16.09
N SER A 25 5.67 23.54 -17.01
CA SER A 25 6.61 24.67 -16.94
C SER A 25 5.90 25.98 -17.25
N ALA A 26 5.02 25.99 -18.27
CA ALA A 26 4.25 27.17 -18.64
C ALA A 26 3.33 27.64 -17.50
N ALA A 27 2.71 26.69 -16.77
CA ALA A 27 1.81 26.95 -15.65
C ALA A 27 2.45 27.72 -14.49
N VAL A 28 3.79 27.67 -14.36
CA VAL A 28 4.51 28.37 -13.29
C VAL A 28 5.50 29.42 -13.80
N ALA A 29 5.57 29.66 -15.11
CA ALA A 29 6.56 30.56 -15.72
C ALA A 29 6.39 32.03 -15.29
N GLY A 30 5.19 32.43 -14.87
CA GLY A 30 4.90 33.80 -14.43
C GLY A 30 5.26 34.11 -12.97
N TYR A 31 5.75 33.13 -12.21
CA TYR A 31 6.15 33.35 -10.81
C TYR A 31 7.62 33.76 -10.72
N ASP A 32 7.91 34.86 -10.01
CA ASP A 32 9.28 35.20 -9.63
C ASP A 32 9.86 34.17 -8.66
N HIS A 33 11.18 33.93 -8.72
CA HIS A 33 11.88 32.93 -7.91
C HIS A 33 12.05 33.37 -6.44
N THR A 34 10.94 33.42 -5.70
CA THR A 34 10.89 33.78 -4.28
C THR A 34 10.39 32.61 -3.42
N ALA A 35 10.61 32.68 -2.11
CA ALA A 35 10.15 31.64 -1.19
C ALA A 35 8.61 31.54 -1.13
N GLU A 36 7.91 32.67 -1.18
CA GLU A 36 6.45 32.71 -1.21
C GLU A 36 5.89 32.11 -2.51
N ASN A 37 6.51 32.47 -3.64
CA ASN A 37 6.09 31.98 -4.94
C ASN A 37 6.39 30.49 -5.15
N TYR A 38 7.36 29.90 -4.45
CA TYR A 38 7.56 28.46 -4.44
C TYR A 38 6.31 27.72 -3.97
N GLU A 39 5.75 28.12 -2.82
CA GLU A 39 4.55 27.48 -2.27
C GLU A 39 3.33 27.72 -3.17
N ASN A 40 3.20 28.92 -3.75
CA ASN A 40 2.16 29.23 -4.73
C ASN A 40 2.29 28.37 -6.00
N ALA A 41 3.50 28.20 -6.54
CA ALA A 41 3.76 27.37 -7.71
C ALA A 41 3.48 25.88 -7.42
N VAL A 42 3.87 25.37 -6.25
CA VAL A 42 3.54 24.01 -5.82
C VAL A 42 2.03 23.83 -5.70
N ARG A 43 1.31 24.81 -5.15
CA ARG A 43 -0.15 24.80 -5.08
C ARG A 43 -0.79 24.76 -6.47
N THR A 44 -0.37 25.63 -7.38
CA THR A 44 -0.85 25.67 -8.77
C THR A 44 -0.61 24.33 -9.49
N LEU A 45 0.58 23.74 -9.34
CA LEU A 45 0.88 22.42 -9.92
C LEU A 45 0.01 21.32 -9.32
N ARG A 46 -0.24 21.35 -8.01
CA ARG A 46 -1.13 20.38 -7.36
C ARG A 46 -2.57 20.55 -7.86
N GLU A 47 -3.13 21.74 -7.85
CA GLU A 47 -4.49 21.99 -8.35
C GLU A 47 -4.64 21.58 -9.82
N THR A 48 -3.59 21.82 -10.63
CA THR A 48 -3.61 21.52 -12.05
C THR A 48 -3.42 20.03 -12.35
N TYR A 49 -2.55 19.30 -11.63
CA TYR A 49 -2.14 17.94 -12.03
C TYR A 49 -2.38 16.86 -10.97
N TYR A 50 -2.56 17.22 -9.69
CA TYR A 50 -2.87 16.23 -8.66
C TYR A 50 -4.34 15.82 -8.76
N ARG A 51 -4.56 14.55 -9.13
CA ARG A 51 -5.89 13.96 -9.31
C ARG A 51 -6.09 12.83 -8.29
N PRO A 52 -6.39 13.14 -7.01
CA PRO A 52 -6.45 12.14 -5.94
C PRO A 52 -7.49 11.05 -6.21
N GLN A 53 -8.63 11.40 -6.82
CA GLN A 53 -9.66 10.43 -7.20
C GLN A 53 -9.18 9.45 -8.28
N LEU A 54 -8.40 9.93 -9.25
CA LEU A 54 -7.81 9.06 -10.27
C LEU A 54 -6.78 8.11 -9.65
N ILE A 55 -5.93 8.63 -8.75
CA ILE A 55 -4.95 7.80 -8.04
C ILE A 55 -5.66 6.72 -7.22
N ARG A 56 -6.71 7.09 -6.46
CA ARG A 56 -7.54 6.14 -5.71
C ARG A 56 -8.15 5.06 -6.61
N ALA A 57 -8.75 5.46 -7.74
CA ALA A 57 -9.32 4.52 -8.70
C ALA A 57 -8.27 3.57 -9.30
N GLN A 58 -7.07 4.07 -9.59
CA GLN A 58 -5.96 3.25 -10.08
C GLN A 58 -5.43 2.29 -9.00
N SER A 59 -5.28 2.73 -7.75
CA SER A 59 -4.89 1.87 -6.63
C SER A 59 -5.92 0.78 -6.38
N SER A 60 -7.22 1.11 -6.46
CA SER A 60 -8.31 0.13 -6.34
C SER A 60 -8.30 -0.89 -7.47
N THR A 61 -8.13 -0.42 -8.72
CA THR A 61 -7.99 -1.29 -9.89
C THR A 61 -6.79 -2.23 -9.76
N ARG A 62 -5.63 -1.71 -9.33
CA ARG A 62 -4.43 -2.51 -9.08
C ARG A 62 -4.70 -3.56 -8.01
N LEU A 63 -5.32 -3.19 -6.90
CA LEU A 63 -5.69 -4.13 -5.85
C LEU A 63 -6.61 -5.22 -6.41
N GLN A 64 -7.61 -4.88 -7.22
CA GLN A 64 -8.49 -5.85 -7.85
C GLN A 64 -7.74 -6.79 -8.82
N GLN A 65 -6.77 -6.28 -9.58
CA GLN A 65 -6.04 -7.02 -10.61
C GLN A 65 -4.82 -7.80 -10.10
N MET A 66 -4.39 -7.59 -8.85
CA MET A 66 -3.31 -8.37 -8.24
C MET A 66 -3.57 -9.88 -8.36
N LYS A 67 -2.53 -10.65 -8.70
CA LYS A 67 -2.61 -12.10 -8.69
C LYS A 67 -2.77 -12.60 -7.24
N PRO A 68 -3.65 -13.59 -6.98
CA PRO A 68 -3.69 -14.22 -5.67
C PRO A 68 -2.35 -14.89 -5.31
N ALA A 69 -2.02 -14.87 -4.02
CA ALA A 69 -0.88 -15.60 -3.50
C ALA A 69 -1.05 -17.11 -3.71
N ASN A 70 0.06 -17.82 -3.88
CA ASN A 70 0.08 -19.28 -3.84
C ASN A 70 0.38 -19.77 -2.40
N THR A 71 0.64 -21.07 -2.24
CA THR A 71 0.84 -21.70 -0.93
C THR A 71 2.18 -21.35 -0.28
N SER A 72 3.15 -20.80 -1.02
CA SER A 72 4.46 -20.43 -0.47
C SER A 72 4.34 -19.27 0.51
N ALA A 73 4.96 -19.42 1.69
CA ALA A 73 5.02 -18.37 2.71
C ALA A 73 5.63 -17.06 2.15
N LEU A 74 6.72 -17.16 1.37
CA LEU A 74 7.37 -16.02 0.72
C LEU A 74 6.44 -15.28 -0.26
N HIS A 75 5.66 -16.03 -1.04
CA HIS A 75 4.72 -15.41 -1.98
C HIS A 75 3.57 -14.74 -1.23
N GLN A 76 3.02 -15.38 -0.20
CA GLN A 76 2.00 -14.76 0.66
C GLN A 76 2.51 -13.48 1.33
N ARG A 77 3.74 -13.46 1.84
CA ARG A 77 4.37 -12.27 2.43
C ARG A 77 4.54 -11.14 1.41
N THR A 78 5.00 -11.47 0.20
CA THR A 78 5.14 -10.50 -0.89
C THR A 78 3.79 -9.92 -1.32
N THR A 79 2.76 -10.77 -1.43
CA THR A 79 1.38 -10.32 -1.72
C THR A 79 0.86 -9.40 -0.61
N LEU A 80 1.07 -9.74 0.67
CA LEU A 80 0.66 -8.89 1.79
C LEU A 80 1.36 -7.53 1.78
N ALA A 81 2.66 -7.49 1.51
CA ALA A 81 3.40 -6.22 1.40
C ALA A 81 2.85 -5.32 0.28
N GLN A 82 2.54 -5.91 -0.89
CA GLN A 82 1.92 -5.18 -2.00
C GLN A 82 0.51 -4.68 -1.64
N THR A 83 -0.30 -5.52 -0.99
CA THR A 83 -1.64 -5.16 -0.53
C THR A 83 -1.60 -4.02 0.50
N LYS A 84 -0.70 -4.09 1.50
CA LYS A 84 -0.50 -3.03 2.50
C LYS A 84 -0.10 -1.70 1.83
N SER A 85 0.78 -1.74 0.84
CA SER A 85 1.18 -0.54 0.08
C SER A 85 0.01 0.10 -0.67
N LEU A 86 -0.82 -0.69 -1.35
CA LEU A 86 -2.01 -0.19 -2.04
C LEU A 86 -3.07 0.33 -1.07
N TRP A 87 -3.25 -0.33 0.08
CA TRP A 87 -4.14 0.14 1.14
C TRP A 87 -3.72 1.53 1.66
N LEU A 88 -2.44 1.74 1.95
CA LEU A 88 -1.92 3.04 2.38
C LEU A 88 -2.19 4.15 1.35
N GLN A 89 -2.09 3.84 0.05
CA GLN A 89 -2.43 4.78 -1.01
C GLN A 89 -3.93 5.10 -1.01
N LEU A 90 -4.78 4.07 -0.93
CA LEU A 90 -6.24 4.23 -0.87
C LEU A 90 -6.65 5.11 0.32
N GLN A 91 -6.16 4.79 1.52
CA GLN A 91 -6.43 5.54 2.75
C GLN A 91 -5.96 7.01 2.62
N LYS A 92 -4.73 7.23 2.13
CA LYS A 92 -4.20 8.59 1.88
C LYS A 92 -5.07 9.41 0.93
N HIS A 93 -5.75 8.77 -0.02
CA HIS A 93 -6.61 9.42 -1.01
C HIS A 93 -8.11 9.37 -0.66
N GLY A 94 -8.46 9.09 0.60
CA GLY A 94 -9.82 9.24 1.14
C GLY A 94 -10.67 7.97 1.11
N ASP A 95 -10.06 6.79 1.05
CA ASP A 95 -10.77 5.54 1.33
C ASP A 95 -10.95 5.31 2.84
N HIS A 96 -11.98 4.53 3.20
CA HIS A 96 -12.36 4.31 4.59
C HIS A 96 -11.98 2.90 5.05
N GLU A 97 -11.66 2.75 6.34
CA GLU A 97 -11.22 1.49 6.93
C GLU A 97 -12.31 0.41 6.89
N ASP A 98 -13.58 0.79 6.91
CA ASP A 98 -14.76 -0.07 6.83
C ASP A 98 -15.19 -0.40 5.39
N ASN A 99 -14.39 -0.05 4.38
CA ASN A 99 -14.75 -0.30 2.98
C ASN A 99 -14.82 -1.80 2.68
N ILE A 100 -16.05 -2.31 2.64
CA ILE A 100 -16.38 -3.72 2.40
C ILE A 100 -15.82 -4.26 1.07
N PHE A 101 -15.69 -3.43 0.04
CA PHE A 101 -15.15 -3.84 -1.25
C PHE A 101 -13.64 -4.03 -1.19
N VAL A 102 -12.94 -3.13 -0.49
CA VAL A 102 -11.50 -3.26 -0.26
C VAL A 102 -11.23 -4.50 0.57
N MET A 103 -11.96 -4.71 1.67
CA MET A 103 -11.86 -5.95 2.45
C MET A 103 -12.09 -7.19 1.59
N ARG A 104 -13.13 -7.18 0.75
CA ARG A 104 -13.41 -8.27 -0.18
C ARG A 104 -12.24 -8.50 -1.11
N PHE A 105 -11.73 -7.48 -1.79
CA PHE A 105 -10.62 -7.63 -2.73
C PHE A 105 -9.36 -8.17 -2.05
N ILE A 106 -9.04 -7.70 -0.84
CA ILE A 106 -7.93 -8.21 -0.03
C ILE A 106 -8.10 -9.69 0.24
N ARG A 107 -9.27 -10.13 0.75
CA ARG A 107 -9.53 -11.55 1.01
C ARG A 107 -9.34 -12.40 -0.25
N HIS A 108 -9.76 -11.93 -1.42
CA HIS A 108 -9.57 -12.67 -2.68
C HIS A 108 -8.10 -12.80 -3.13
N LYS A 109 -7.14 -12.15 -2.45
CA LYS A 109 -5.70 -12.29 -2.73
C LYS A 109 -5.02 -13.39 -1.93
N PHE A 110 -5.68 -13.97 -0.95
CA PHE A 110 -5.11 -15.00 -0.10
C PHE A 110 -5.91 -16.30 -0.22
N LEU A 111 -5.23 -17.41 0.07
CA LEU A 111 -5.83 -18.74 -0.02
C LEU A 111 -6.92 -18.91 1.04
N GLN A 112 -7.97 -19.66 0.70
CA GLN A 112 -9.06 -19.98 1.64
C GLN A 112 -8.55 -20.64 2.91
N ARG A 113 -7.51 -21.48 2.82
CA ARG A 113 -6.85 -22.06 4.01
C ARG A 113 -6.37 -20.97 4.97
N THR A 114 -5.56 -20.02 4.47
CA THR A 114 -5.06 -18.88 5.26
C THR A 114 -6.21 -18.07 5.88
N LEU A 115 -7.27 -17.84 5.10
CA LEU A 115 -8.40 -17.03 5.54
C LEU A 115 -9.29 -17.73 6.57
N VAL A 116 -9.63 -19.00 6.38
CA VAL A 116 -10.58 -19.70 7.24
C VAL A 116 -9.89 -20.22 8.50
N GLU A 117 -8.72 -20.85 8.37
CA GLU A 117 -8.06 -21.54 9.49
C GLU A 117 -7.34 -20.57 10.45
N HIS A 118 -6.86 -19.43 9.95
CA HIS A 118 -6.09 -18.50 10.78
C HIS A 118 -6.79 -17.15 10.94
N VAL A 119 -7.17 -16.50 9.84
CA VAL A 119 -7.82 -15.18 9.92
C VAL A 119 -9.22 -15.26 10.52
N GLY A 120 -10.05 -16.22 10.11
CA GLY A 120 -11.42 -16.38 10.60
C GLY A 120 -11.50 -16.74 12.09
N ASN A 121 -10.54 -17.52 12.59
CA ASN A 121 -10.43 -17.82 14.01
C ASN A 121 -10.03 -16.60 14.83
N LEU A 122 -9.15 -15.74 14.31
CA LEU A 122 -8.81 -14.47 14.95
C LEU A 122 -9.99 -13.49 14.93
N GLU A 123 -10.71 -13.42 13.80
CA GLU A 123 -11.85 -12.53 13.60
C GLU A 123 -13.05 -12.90 14.49
N THR A 124 -13.33 -14.20 14.67
CA THR A 124 -14.43 -14.66 15.55
C THR A 124 -14.11 -14.52 17.04
N ALA A 125 -12.84 -14.44 17.42
CA ALA A 125 -12.42 -14.21 18.80
C ALA A 125 -12.51 -12.74 19.22
N ASP A 126 -12.58 -11.81 18.26
CA ASP A 126 -12.70 -10.38 18.54
C ASP A 126 -14.15 -9.95 18.78
N LEU A 127 -14.33 -9.00 19.71
CA LEU A 127 -15.65 -8.45 20.07
C LEU A 127 -16.15 -7.39 19.08
N VAL A 128 -15.28 -6.90 18.20
CA VAL A 128 -15.55 -5.79 17.27
C VAL A 128 -15.37 -6.28 15.83
N PRO A 129 -16.29 -5.92 14.91
CA PRO A 129 -16.12 -6.26 13.50
C PRO A 129 -14.79 -5.75 12.95
N TRP A 130 -14.10 -6.62 12.20
CA TRP A 130 -12.83 -6.24 11.60
C TRP A 130 -13.03 -5.23 10.49
N MET A 131 -12.15 -4.22 10.47
CA MET A 131 -11.96 -3.31 9.35
C MET A 131 -10.71 -3.73 8.56
N VAL A 132 -10.39 -2.99 7.51
CA VAL A 132 -9.21 -3.28 6.66
C VAL A 132 -7.91 -3.41 7.47
N PRO A 133 -7.60 -2.54 8.46
CA PRO A 133 -6.38 -2.68 9.25
C PRO A 133 -6.30 -4.02 10.01
N GLN A 134 -7.38 -4.42 10.70
CA GLN A 134 -7.43 -5.67 11.45
C GLN A 134 -7.27 -6.88 10.52
N LEU A 135 -7.90 -6.84 9.33
CA LEU A 135 -7.72 -7.87 8.32
C LEU A 135 -6.24 -8.00 7.88
N LEU A 136 -5.56 -6.88 7.64
CA LEU A 136 -4.14 -6.88 7.23
C LEU A 136 -3.21 -7.38 8.35
N ASP A 137 -3.53 -7.08 9.60
CA ASP A 137 -2.77 -7.57 10.77
C ASP A 137 -3.02 -9.06 11.03
N GLY A 138 -4.26 -9.53 10.89
CA GLY A 138 -4.60 -10.94 10.98
C GLY A 138 -3.89 -11.78 9.90
N LEU A 139 -3.82 -11.26 8.67
CA LEU A 139 -3.05 -11.87 7.58
C LEU A 139 -1.55 -11.92 7.90
N ASP A 140 -0.99 -10.87 8.51
CA ASP A 140 0.41 -10.83 8.90
C ASP A 140 0.75 -11.94 9.90
N ARG A 141 -0.08 -12.09 10.95
CA ARG A 141 0.06 -13.15 11.95
C ARG A 141 -0.07 -14.54 11.34
N ALA A 142 -1.05 -14.75 10.46
CA ALA A 142 -1.25 -16.04 9.78
C ALA A 142 -0.04 -16.43 8.92
N ILE A 143 0.51 -15.48 8.16
CA ILE A 143 1.68 -15.71 7.31
C ILE A 143 2.92 -15.98 8.15
N GLN A 144 3.10 -15.26 9.26
CA GLN A 144 4.20 -15.50 10.19
C GLN A 144 4.19 -16.94 10.72
N MET A 145 3.02 -17.52 11.00
CA MET A 145 2.93 -18.94 11.41
C MET A 145 3.44 -19.90 10.32
N PHE A 146 3.12 -19.63 9.04
CA PHE A 146 3.61 -20.45 7.93
C PHE A 146 5.10 -20.34 7.71
N GLU A 147 5.68 -19.17 7.93
CA GLU A 147 7.14 -18.96 7.85
C GLU A 147 7.85 -19.78 8.94
N VAL A 148 7.36 -19.74 10.19
CA VAL A 148 7.92 -20.54 11.29
C VAL A 148 7.86 -22.04 10.98
N ILE A 149 6.75 -22.54 10.42
CA ILE A 149 6.61 -23.95 10.02
C ILE A 149 7.56 -24.30 8.86
N ALA A 150 7.75 -23.39 7.90
CA ALA A 150 8.65 -23.62 6.78
C ALA A 150 10.13 -23.61 7.19
N ASP A 151 10.48 -22.83 8.21
CA ASP A 151 11.85 -22.67 8.73
C ASP A 151 12.23 -23.76 9.75
N THR A 152 11.29 -24.53 10.29
CA THR A 152 11.59 -25.67 11.17
C THR A 152 12.21 -26.84 10.39
N PRO A 153 13.47 -27.23 10.68
CA PRO A 153 14.12 -28.33 9.99
C PRO A 153 13.73 -29.67 10.61
N ASP A 154 12.53 -30.19 10.33
CA ASP A 154 12.27 -31.65 10.28
C ASP A 154 10.79 -31.98 9.98
N HIS A 155 10.57 -32.72 8.90
CA HIS A 155 9.53 -33.74 8.86
C HIS A 155 10.24 -35.06 8.55
N PRO A 156 10.27 -36.05 9.47
CA PRO A 156 10.89 -37.33 9.17
C PRO A 156 10.12 -38.02 8.03
N PRO A 157 10.81 -38.79 7.16
CA PRO A 157 10.13 -39.55 6.13
C PRO A 157 9.15 -40.51 6.81
N ALA A 158 7.91 -40.52 6.35
CA ALA A 158 6.88 -41.44 6.83
C ALA A 158 7.44 -42.86 6.73
N TYR A 159 7.64 -43.52 7.88
CA TYR A 159 7.98 -44.93 7.91
C TYR A 159 6.87 -45.72 7.20
N SER A 160 7.23 -46.34 6.07
CA SER A 160 6.47 -47.42 5.48
C SER A 160 6.28 -48.50 6.54
N ARG A 161 5.04 -48.75 6.96
CA ARG A 161 4.70 -49.99 7.68
C ARG A 161 4.47 -51.08 6.64
N HIS A 162 5.25 -52.15 6.81
CA HIS A 162 5.10 -53.46 6.17
C HIS A 162 3.71 -54.05 6.44
#